data_AF-A0A0W8DHP1-F1
#
_entry.id   AF-A0A0W8DHP1-F1
#
_cell.length_a   1.000
_cell.length_b   1.000
_cell.length_c   1.000
_cell.angle_alpha   90.00
_cell.angle_beta   90.00
_cell.angle_gamma   90.00
#
_symmetry.space_group_name_H-M   'P 1'
#
loop_
_entity.id
_entity.type
_entity.pdbx_description
1 polymer ?
#
loop_
_entity_poly.entity_id
_entity_poly.type
_entity_poly.pdbx_seq_one_letter_code
_entity_poly.pdbx_strand_id
1 'polypeptide(L)'
;MMSSQTKDPVNAAAMGRLIKHGLTVESMLEIELQELAQLIRPVGFFNHKAIKQTASILTKQAEAEGKEVVDIPNTYEGLIALPGVGPKMATLVMNSAWQNTVGICVDTHVHRISNRLKWVKTWNKNNPKSQNPEKTRAVRI
;
A
#
# COMPACT_ATOMS: atom_id res chain seq x y z
N MET A 1 0.80 2.57 -1.11
CA MET A 1 -0.50 3.24 -1.36
C MET A 1 -0.78 3.54 -2.84
N MET A 2 0.18 4.05 -3.63
CA MET A 2 -0.08 4.43 -5.02
C MET A 2 -0.25 3.27 -6.01
N SER A 3 0.29 2.08 -5.69
CA SER A 3 0.22 0.89 -6.55
C SER A 3 -1.19 0.30 -6.73
N SER A 4 -2.13 0.56 -5.80
CA SER A 4 -3.50 0.06 -5.98
C SER A 4 -4.16 0.70 -7.19
N GLN A 5 -4.62 -0.15 -8.12
CA GLN A 5 -5.27 0.25 -9.37
C GLN A 5 -4.41 1.18 -10.26
N THR A 6 -3.08 1.05 -10.16
CA THR A 6 -2.11 1.80 -10.97
C THR A 6 -1.08 0.82 -11.51
N LYS A 7 -0.68 0.97 -12.79
CA LYS A 7 0.40 0.15 -13.37
C LYS A 7 1.75 0.56 -12.79
N ASP A 8 2.65 -0.41 -12.61
CA ASP A 8 3.96 -0.17 -11.98
C ASP A 8 4.80 0.93 -12.67
N PRO A 9 4.89 1.02 -14.01
CA PRO A 9 5.64 2.10 -14.66
C PRO A 9 5.07 3.50 -14.36
N VAL A 10 3.73 3.60 -14.25
CA VAL A 10 3.04 4.86 -13.93
C VAL A 10 3.30 5.25 -12.46
N ASN A 11 3.23 4.27 -11.56
CA ASN A 11 3.57 4.45 -10.16
C ASN A 11 5.04 4.89 -9.98
N ALA A 12 5.98 4.24 -10.68
CA ALA A 12 7.39 4.58 -10.62
C ALA A 12 7.67 6.00 -11.12
N ALA A 13 7.03 6.42 -12.22
CA ALA A 13 7.15 7.79 -12.72
C ALA A 13 6.58 8.82 -11.74
N ALA A 14 5.47 8.52 -11.05
CA ALA A 14 4.91 9.38 -10.00
C ALA A 14 5.82 9.47 -8.77
N MET A 15 6.38 8.34 -8.32
CA MET A 15 7.40 8.32 -7.27
C MET A 15 8.61 9.17 -7.65
N GLY A 16 9.09 9.09 -8.90
CA GLY A 16 10.20 9.91 -9.37
C GLY A 16 9.93 11.42 -9.27
N ARG A 17 8.70 11.86 -9.57
CA ARG A 17 8.29 13.27 -9.39
C ARG A 17 8.25 13.67 -7.91
N LEU A 18 7.71 12.82 -7.04
CA LEU A 18 7.68 13.07 -5.60
C LEU A 18 9.10 13.14 -5.01
N ILE A 19 9.98 12.21 -5.38
CA ILE A 19 11.37 12.20 -4.92
C ILE A 19 12.08 13.48 -5.37
N LYS A 20 11.91 13.88 -6.63
CA LYS A 20 12.48 15.14 -7.15
C LYS A 20 11.94 16.39 -6.44
N HIS A 21 10.70 16.34 -5.98
CA HIS A 21 10.08 17.41 -5.18
C HIS A 21 10.60 17.44 -3.72
N GLY A 22 11.29 16.40 -3.25
CA GLY A 22 11.80 16.31 -1.87
C GLY A 22 10.89 15.49 -0.97
N LEU A 23 10.63 14.22 -1.31
CA LEU A 23 9.74 13.33 -0.57
C LEU A 23 10.22 13.04 0.86
N THR A 24 9.69 13.80 1.82
CA THR A 24 9.77 13.56 3.28
C THR A 24 8.39 13.69 3.93
N VAL A 25 8.24 13.26 5.19
CA VAL A 25 6.96 13.43 5.91
C VAL A 25 6.57 14.91 6.01
N GLU A 26 7.53 15.75 6.35
CA GLU A 26 7.38 17.20 6.49
C GLU A 26 6.94 17.83 5.17
N SER A 27 7.64 17.51 4.07
CA SER A 27 7.27 18.00 2.74
C SER A 27 5.84 17.60 2.34
N MET A 28 5.38 16.41 2.74
CA MET A 28 4.05 15.90 2.41
C MET A 28 2.96 16.53 3.29
N LEU A 29 3.32 17.09 4.45
CA LEU A 29 2.43 17.90 5.27
C LEU A 29 2.31 19.33 4.74
N GLU A 30 3.42 19.90 4.29
CA GLU A 30 3.48 21.28 3.79
C GLU A 30 2.90 21.43 2.39
N ILE A 31 3.05 20.42 1.53
CA ILE A 31 2.58 20.48 0.14
C ILE A 31 1.07 20.75 0.03
N GLU A 32 0.68 21.65 -0.86
CA GLU A 32 -0.73 21.93 -1.16
C GLU A 32 -1.39 20.71 -1.81
N LEU A 33 -2.68 20.48 -1.51
CA LEU A 33 -3.38 19.31 -2.04
C LEU A 33 -3.45 19.31 -3.58
N GLN A 34 -3.61 20.49 -4.18
CA GLN A 34 -3.63 20.66 -5.63
C GLN A 34 -2.27 20.33 -6.24
N GLU A 35 -1.17 20.71 -5.60
CA GLU A 35 0.17 20.44 -6.07
C GLU A 35 0.49 18.93 -5.96
N LEU A 36 0.19 18.32 -4.81
CA LEU A 36 0.31 16.87 -4.64
C LEU A 36 -0.49 16.13 -5.71
N ALA A 37 -1.74 16.53 -5.95
CA ALA A 37 -2.60 15.96 -6.97
C ALA A 37 -1.98 16.07 -8.39
N GLN A 38 -1.31 17.18 -8.72
CA GLN A 38 -0.59 17.33 -9.98
C GLN A 38 0.60 16.38 -10.09
N LEU A 39 1.41 16.25 -9.02
CA LEU A 39 2.57 15.34 -8.98
C LEU A 39 2.16 13.88 -9.21
N ILE A 40 0.99 13.47 -8.71
CA ILE A 40 0.53 12.07 -8.82
C ILE A 40 -0.64 11.88 -9.79
N ARG A 41 -1.03 12.87 -10.59
CA ARG A 41 -2.21 12.84 -11.48
C ARG A 41 -2.37 11.56 -12.34
N PRO A 42 -1.30 10.96 -12.90
CA PRO A 42 -1.43 9.72 -13.68
C PRO A 42 -1.80 8.48 -12.86
N VAL A 43 -1.64 8.53 -11.53
CA VAL A 43 -1.95 7.43 -10.61
C VAL A 43 -3.47 7.24 -10.58
N GLY A 44 -3.93 5.98 -10.63
CA GLY A 44 -5.34 5.66 -10.56
C GLY A 44 -5.93 6.13 -9.23
N PHE A 45 -7.08 6.83 -9.28
CA PHE A 45 -7.73 7.41 -8.11
C PHE A 45 -6.81 8.32 -7.28
N PHE A 46 -5.95 9.13 -7.93
CA PHE A 46 -4.96 9.98 -7.26
C PHE A 46 -5.56 10.86 -6.15
N ASN A 47 -6.77 11.40 -6.32
CA ASN A 47 -7.48 12.20 -5.30
C ASN A 47 -7.81 11.43 -4.01
N HIS A 48 -7.87 10.10 -4.05
CA HIS A 48 -8.21 9.26 -2.90
C HIS A 48 -6.97 8.62 -2.26
N LYS A 49 -5.76 8.96 -2.72
CA LYS A 49 -4.53 8.44 -2.13
C LYS A 49 -4.26 9.17 -0.81
N ALA A 50 -4.26 8.43 0.29
CA ALA A 50 -4.17 8.96 1.64
C ALA A 50 -2.75 9.44 2.05
N ILE A 51 -1.93 9.96 1.12
CA ILE A 51 -0.50 10.29 1.36
C ILE A 51 -0.35 11.34 2.48
N LYS A 52 -1.02 12.48 2.34
CA LYS A 52 -0.99 13.57 3.33
C LYS A 52 -1.62 13.17 4.67
N GLN A 53 -2.68 12.35 4.62
CA GLN A 53 -3.32 11.81 5.82
C GLN A 53 -2.38 10.86 6.57
N THR A 54 -1.67 9.97 5.88
CA THR A 54 -0.67 9.09 6.49
C THR A 54 0.44 9.91 7.13
N ALA A 55 0.99 10.91 6.44
CA ALA A 55 2.03 11.79 7.02
C ALA A 55 1.56 12.44 8.34
N SER A 56 0.31 12.91 8.38
CA SER A 56 -0.28 13.51 9.60
C SER A 56 -0.44 12.50 10.73
N ILE A 57 -0.87 11.26 10.42
CA ILE A 57 -1.02 10.20 11.42
C ILE A 57 0.33 9.81 11.99
N LEU A 58 1.34 9.61 11.14
CA LEU A 58 2.69 9.24 11.58
C LEU A 58 3.29 10.30 12.51
N THR A 59 3.11 11.58 12.16
CA THR A 59 3.60 12.70 12.99
C THR A 59 2.93 12.71 14.35
N LYS A 60 1.60 12.61 14.40
CA LYS A 60 0.84 12.55 15.67
C LYS A 60 1.22 11.34 16.53
N GLN A 61 1.48 10.19 15.91
CA GLN A 61 1.93 8.99 16.61
C GLN A 61 3.32 9.20 17.23
N ALA A 62 4.26 9.76 16.47
CA ALA A 62 5.59 10.08 16.97
C ALA A 62 5.53 11.09 18.14
N GLU A 63 4.74 12.16 18.02
CA GLU A 63 4.52 13.14 19.08
C GLU A 63 3.93 12.50 20.36
N ALA A 64 2.90 11.66 20.21
CA ALA A 64 2.26 10.98 21.34
C ALA A 64 3.22 10.00 22.05
N GLU A 65 4.18 9.43 21.32
CA GLU A 65 5.21 8.54 21.85
C GLU A 65 6.47 9.27 22.33
N GLY A 66 6.51 10.61 22.23
CA GLY A 66 7.67 11.42 22.60
C GLY A 66 8.90 11.21 21.71
N LYS A 67 8.69 10.79 20.45
CA LYS A 67 9.76 10.55 19.48
C LYS A 67 10.14 11.83 18.75
N GLU A 68 11.44 12.09 18.69
CA GLU A 68 11.98 13.23 17.91
C GLU A 68 11.93 12.97 16.39
N VAL A 69 11.88 11.70 15.98
CA VAL A 69 11.89 11.30 14.57
C VAL A 69 10.58 10.63 14.22
N VAL A 70 9.92 11.11 13.16
CA VAL A 70 8.75 10.45 12.57
C VAL A 70 9.21 9.28 11.71
N ASP A 71 8.73 8.08 12.01
CA ASP A 71 9.07 6.87 11.26
C ASP A 71 7.83 6.02 10.96
N ILE A 72 7.96 5.13 9.98
CA ILE A 72 6.90 4.22 9.57
C ILE A 72 6.83 3.05 10.58
N PRO A 73 5.62 2.62 11.02
CA PRO A 73 5.48 1.46 11.89
C PRO A 73 6.14 0.22 11.29
N ASN A 74 6.98 -0.44 12.07
CA ASN A 74 7.69 -1.67 11.70
C ASN A 74 6.94 -2.95 12.10
N THR A 75 5.63 -2.84 12.35
CA THR A 75 4.74 -3.94 12.68
C THR A 75 3.62 -4.04 11.67
N TYR A 76 3.13 -5.26 11.44
CA TYR A 76 2.05 -5.50 10.49
C TYR A 76 0.75 -4.78 10.92
N GLU A 77 0.43 -4.82 12.20
CA GLU A 77 -0.73 -4.17 12.81
C GLU A 77 -0.65 -2.65 12.65
N GLY A 78 0.54 -2.07 12.90
CA GLY A 78 0.79 -0.64 12.74
C GLY A 78 0.62 -0.19 11.28
N LEU A 79 1.12 -0.98 10.33
CA LEU A 79 0.95 -0.70 8.91
C LEU A 79 -0.51 -0.78 8.46
N ILE A 80 -1.27 -1.79 8.88
CA ILE A 80 -2.70 -1.93 8.53
C ILE A 80 -3.55 -0.80 9.13
N ALA A 81 -3.15 -0.24 10.27
CA ALA A 81 -3.84 0.89 10.85
C ALA A 81 -3.74 2.17 9.98
N LEU A 82 -2.78 2.23 9.05
CA LEU A 82 -2.63 3.38 8.16
C LEU A 82 -3.70 3.38 7.06
N PRO A 83 -4.33 4.53 6.77
CA PRO A 83 -5.35 4.63 5.74
C PRO A 83 -4.80 4.24 4.37
N GLY A 84 -5.54 3.39 3.66
CA GLY A 84 -5.15 2.92 2.32
C GLY A 84 -4.08 1.82 2.31
N VAL A 85 -3.65 1.33 3.48
CA VAL A 85 -2.76 0.16 3.59
C VAL A 85 -3.61 -1.07 3.95
N GLY A 86 -3.86 -1.91 2.95
CA GLY A 86 -4.49 -3.21 3.15
C GLY A 86 -3.49 -4.31 3.47
N PRO A 87 -3.95 -5.54 3.80
CA PRO A 87 -3.06 -6.61 4.24
C PRO A 87 -1.99 -7.00 3.21
N LYS A 88 -2.32 -6.99 1.89
CA LYS A 88 -1.31 -7.20 0.83
C LYS A 88 -0.15 -6.22 0.97
N MET A 89 -0.46 -4.93 1.15
CA MET A 89 0.54 -3.88 1.21
C MET A 89 1.36 -4.01 2.50
N ALA A 90 0.70 -4.22 3.64
CA ALA A 90 1.39 -4.41 4.91
C ALA A 90 2.39 -5.57 4.84
N THR A 91 1.97 -6.76 4.38
CA THR A 91 2.88 -7.90 4.21
C THR A 91 4.05 -7.59 3.25
N LEU A 92 3.80 -6.84 2.18
CA LEU A 92 4.83 -6.48 1.21
C LEU A 92 5.88 -5.55 1.81
N VAL A 93 5.44 -4.54 2.57
CA VAL A 93 6.36 -3.59 3.22
C VAL A 93 7.13 -4.29 4.35
N MET A 94 6.48 -5.14 5.17
CA MET A 94 7.15 -5.95 6.20
C MET A 94 8.32 -6.75 5.63
N ASN A 95 8.12 -7.41 4.50
CA ASN A 95 9.18 -8.16 3.81
C ASN A 95 10.23 -7.21 3.20
N SER A 96 9.80 -6.23 2.40
CA SER A 96 10.74 -5.43 1.59
C SER A 96 11.58 -4.44 2.40
N ALA A 97 11.01 -3.84 3.45
CA ALA A 97 11.66 -2.80 4.25
C ALA A 97 12.35 -3.37 5.49
N TRP A 98 11.75 -4.38 6.16
CA TRP A 98 12.26 -4.92 7.42
C TRP A 98 12.74 -6.37 7.33
N GLN A 99 12.76 -6.98 6.14
CA GLN A 99 13.14 -8.39 5.94
C GLN A 99 12.32 -9.36 6.81
N ASN A 100 11.12 -8.93 7.22
CA ASN A 100 10.26 -9.69 8.11
C ASN A 100 9.12 -10.32 7.33
N THR A 101 9.21 -11.63 7.10
CA THR A 101 8.21 -12.37 6.33
C THR A 101 7.07 -12.81 7.23
N VAL A 102 6.05 -11.97 7.34
CA VAL A 102 4.82 -12.24 8.12
C VAL A 102 3.73 -12.97 7.32
N GLY A 103 3.93 -13.19 6.02
CA GLY A 103 2.99 -13.89 5.15
C GLY A 103 3.28 -13.75 3.66
N ILE A 104 2.32 -14.18 2.83
CA ILE A 104 2.41 -14.11 1.37
C ILE A 104 1.57 -12.93 0.84
N CYS A 105 2.20 -12.08 0.02
CA CYS A 105 1.55 -10.96 -0.64
C CYS A 105 0.62 -11.41 -1.78
N VAL A 106 -0.59 -11.86 -1.45
CA VAL A 106 -1.56 -12.29 -2.46
C VAL A 106 -2.24 -11.09 -3.11
N ASP A 107 -2.05 -10.94 -4.42
CA ASP A 107 -2.78 -10.01 -5.28
C ASP A 107 -3.58 -10.73 -6.37
N THR A 108 -4.09 -9.98 -7.36
CA THR A 108 -4.90 -10.56 -8.44
C THR A 108 -4.12 -11.53 -9.32
N HIS A 109 -2.81 -11.34 -9.50
CA HIS A 109 -1.97 -12.25 -10.28
C HIS A 109 -1.70 -13.52 -9.50
N VAL A 110 -1.27 -13.41 -8.24
CA VAL A 110 -1.05 -14.57 -7.36
C VAL A 110 -2.33 -15.38 -7.23
N HIS A 111 -3.45 -14.72 -6.92
CA HIS A 111 -4.76 -15.37 -6.84
C HIS A 111 -5.10 -16.16 -8.12
N ARG A 112 -4.93 -15.55 -9.29
CA ARG A 112 -5.25 -16.19 -10.58
C ARG A 112 -4.32 -17.36 -10.88
N ILE A 113 -3.01 -17.21 -10.65
CA ILE A 113 -2.02 -18.26 -10.91
C ILE A 113 -2.25 -19.44 -9.97
N SER A 114 -2.39 -19.20 -8.67
CA SER A 114 -2.62 -20.27 -7.68
C SER A 114 -3.89 -21.08 -7.97
N ASN A 115 -4.96 -20.43 -8.46
CA ASN A 115 -6.17 -21.14 -8.90
C ASN A 115 -5.95 -21.91 -10.22
N ARG A 116 -5.20 -21.34 -11.17
CA ARG A 116 -4.88 -22.02 -12.45
C ARG A 116 -4.01 -23.26 -12.25
N LEU A 117 -3.07 -23.20 -11.30
CA LEU A 117 -2.22 -24.31 -10.88
C LEU A 117 -2.94 -25.30 -9.94
N LYS A 118 -4.20 -25.03 -9.57
CA LYS A 118 -5.01 -25.82 -8.64
C LYS A 118 -4.42 -25.94 -7.23
N TRP A 119 -3.54 -25.04 -6.82
CA TRP A 119 -3.04 -24.94 -5.44
C TRP A 119 -4.13 -24.48 -4.48
N VAL A 120 -5.06 -23.68 -4.96
CA VAL A 120 -6.27 -23.26 -4.24
C VAL A 120 -7.49 -23.40 -5.14
N LYS A 121 -8.67 -23.58 -4.55
CA LYS A 121 -9.97 -23.71 -5.26
C LYS A 121 -10.93 -22.60 -4.85
N THR A 122 -10.50 -21.35 -5.03
CA THR A 122 -11.25 -20.17 -4.59
C THR A 122 -11.89 -19.39 -5.74
N TRP A 123 -11.53 -19.71 -6.99
CA TRP A 123 -12.03 -19.08 -8.21
C TRP A 123 -13.22 -19.87 -8.79
N ASN A 124 -14.30 -19.16 -9.08
CA ASN A 124 -15.48 -19.68 -9.77
C ASN A 124 -15.83 -18.77 -10.95
N LYS A 125 -15.67 -19.29 -12.18
CA LYS A 125 -15.96 -18.57 -13.42
C LYS A 125 -17.40 -18.06 -13.52
N ASN A 126 -18.35 -18.72 -12.86
CA ASN A 126 -19.78 -18.36 -12.88
C ASN A 126 -20.14 -17.37 -11.75
N ASN A 127 -19.19 -17.03 -10.87
CA ASN A 127 -19.40 -16.09 -9.78
C ASN A 127 -18.28 -15.04 -9.77
N PRO A 128 -18.50 -13.84 -10.34
CA PRO A 128 -17.52 -12.76 -10.35
C PRO A 128 -17.00 -12.39 -8.95
N LYS A 129 -17.83 -12.53 -7.90
CA LYS A 129 -17.44 -12.27 -6.49
C LYS A 129 -16.46 -13.32 -5.91
N SER A 130 -16.15 -14.37 -6.67
CA SER A 130 -15.11 -15.34 -6.31
C SER A 130 -13.70 -14.87 -6.67
N GLN A 131 -13.56 -13.84 -7.52
CA GLN A 131 -12.28 -13.31 -8.01
C GLN A 131 -11.59 -12.38 -6.99
N ASN A 132 -11.79 -12.64 -5.70
CA ASN A 132 -11.26 -11.81 -4.63
C ASN A 132 -9.98 -12.45 -4.05
N PRO A 133 -8.81 -11.78 -4.16
CA PRO A 133 -7.55 -12.25 -3.60
C PRO A 133 -7.60 -12.57 -2.09
N GLU A 134 -8.49 -11.91 -1.34
CA GLU A 134 -8.67 -12.16 0.10
C GLU A 134 -9.01 -13.62 0.39
N LYS A 135 -9.78 -14.28 -0.49
CA LYS A 135 -10.15 -15.70 -0.33
C LYS A 135 -8.95 -16.61 -0.42
N THR A 136 -7.99 -16.31 -1.29
CA THR A 136 -6.74 -17.10 -1.40
C THR A 136 -5.83 -16.85 -0.20
N ARG A 137 -5.79 -15.63 0.34
CA ARG A 137 -5.01 -15.33 1.54
C ARG A 137 -5.53 -16.07 2.78
N ALA A 138 -6.84 -16.31 2.87
CA ALA A 138 -7.46 -17.02 3.99
C ALA A 138 -7.25 -18.54 3.95
N VAL A 139 -6.73 -19.10 2.85
CA VAL A 139 -6.44 -20.54 2.77
C VAL A 139 -5.25 -20.85 3.66
N ARG A 140 -5.47 -21.63 4.71
CA ARG A 140 -4.40 -22.24 5.50
C ARG A 140 -3.93 -23.51 4.78
N ILE A 141 -2.62 -23.61 4.55
CA ILE A 141 -1.94 -24.82 4.06
C ILE A 141 -1.55 -25.65 5.28
#